data_AF-A0A2E2XK51-F1
#
_entry.id   AF-A0A2E2XK51-F1
#
_cell.length_a   1.000
_cell.length_b   1.000
_cell.length_c   1.000
_cell.angle_alpha   90.00
_cell.angle_beta   90.00
_cell.angle_gamma   90.00
#
_symmetry.space_group_name_H-M   'P 1'
#
loop_
_entity.id
_entity.type
_entity.pdbx_description
1 polymer ?
#
loop_
_entity_poly.entity_id
_entity_poly.type
_entity_poly.pdbx_seq_one_letter_code
_entity_poly.pdbx_strand_id
1 'polypeptide(L)'
;MNHWNLQARLTLAACLLAFVVVALGAFTRLVDAGLGCPDWPGCYGQLLWPNSETEIQTAEQLFPDAPVDTDKTWPEMVHRYFAGTLGLAVLGLAVLAVRRSTKDDQSGPRKLPIFLVGLVIVQALFGMWTVTLKLWPQVVTLHLLGGFSTLALLWLLFLRYRRNSIAAADENRTVNLAGLRRLATVGLIVVVVQIALGGWTSSNYAALACIDFPT
;
A
#
# COMPACT_ATOMS: atom_id res chain seq x y z
N MET A 1 27.45 -6.01 -12.63
CA MET A 1 26.59 -5.63 -11.47
C MET A 1 26.14 -6.91 -10.76
N ASN A 2 26.40 -7.05 -9.45
CA ASN A 2 25.89 -8.19 -8.67
C ASN A 2 24.34 -8.18 -8.74
N HIS A 3 23.73 -9.31 -9.04
CA HIS A 3 22.29 -9.43 -9.26
C HIS A 3 21.47 -9.09 -8.00
N TRP A 4 22.04 -9.29 -6.81
CA TRP A 4 21.47 -8.86 -5.52
C TRP A 4 21.40 -7.34 -5.39
N ASN A 5 22.38 -6.61 -5.92
CA ASN A 5 22.35 -5.14 -5.91
C ASN A 5 21.24 -4.58 -6.80
N LEU A 6 20.99 -5.22 -7.95
CA LEU A 6 19.85 -4.84 -8.80
C LEU A 6 18.52 -5.08 -8.07
N GLN A 7 18.32 -6.26 -7.46
CA GLN A 7 17.10 -6.57 -6.72
C GLN A 7 16.89 -5.65 -5.52
N ALA A 8 17.95 -5.33 -4.78
CA ALA A 8 17.89 -4.36 -3.69
C ALA A 8 17.47 -2.97 -4.20
N ARG A 9 18.05 -2.48 -5.30
CA ARG A 9 17.67 -1.17 -5.88
C ARG A 9 16.22 -1.14 -6.35
N LEU A 10 15.78 -2.19 -7.05
CA LEU A 10 14.38 -2.30 -7.50
C LEU A 10 13.41 -2.40 -6.32
N THR A 11 13.76 -3.16 -5.28
CA THR A 11 12.94 -3.28 -4.08
C THR A 11 12.88 -1.96 -3.32
N LEU A 12 13.99 -1.21 -3.24
CA LEU A 12 14.00 0.13 -2.65
C LEU A 12 13.11 1.10 -3.42
N ALA A 13 13.16 1.09 -4.76
CA ALA A 13 12.26 1.88 -5.58
C ALA A 13 10.79 1.52 -5.31
N ALA A 14 10.46 0.22 -5.19
CA ALA A 14 9.12 -0.23 -4.80
C ALA A 14 8.74 0.19 -3.36
N CYS A 15 9.69 0.22 -2.41
CA CYS A 15 9.44 0.75 -1.06
C CYS A 15 9.08 2.24 -1.09
N LEU A 16 9.83 3.04 -1.85
CA LEU A 16 9.57 4.47 -2.00
C LEU A 16 8.22 4.71 -2.68
N LEU A 17 7.90 3.93 -3.72
CA LEU A 17 6.59 3.97 -4.36
C LEU A 17 5.47 3.58 -3.39
N ALA A 18 5.64 2.53 -2.58
CA ALA A 18 4.68 2.13 -1.57
C ALA A 18 4.46 3.22 -0.50
N PHE A 19 5.52 3.91 -0.09
CA PHE A 19 5.41 5.06 0.80
C PHE A 19 4.58 6.18 0.17
N VAL A 20 4.82 6.50 -1.11
CA VAL A 20 4.01 7.47 -1.87
C VAL A 20 2.55 7.03 -1.96
N VAL A 21 2.28 5.75 -2.22
CA VAL A 21 0.92 5.20 -2.26
C VAL A 21 0.21 5.38 -0.92
N VAL A 22 0.86 5.08 0.20
CA VAL A 22 0.29 5.29 1.55
C VAL A 22 0.03 6.78 1.80
N ALA A 23 0.95 7.67 1.43
CA ALA A 23 0.77 9.10 1.57
C ALA A 23 -0.40 9.63 0.71
N LEU A 24 -0.53 9.17 -0.54
CA LEU A 24 -1.65 9.48 -1.42
C LEU A 24 -2.96 8.97 -0.85
N GLY A 25 -2.99 7.77 -0.26
CA GLY A 25 -4.20 7.25 0.40
C GLY A 25 -4.62 8.10 1.60
N ALA A 26 -3.65 8.57 2.39
CA ALA A 26 -3.91 9.53 3.46
C ALA A 26 -4.43 10.86 2.91
N PHE A 27 -3.85 11.36 1.82
CA PHE A 27 -4.33 12.57 1.14
C PHE A 27 -5.79 12.41 0.65
N THR A 28 -6.11 11.33 -0.08
CA THR A 28 -7.48 11.01 -0.53
C THR A 28 -8.46 11.00 0.64
N ARG A 29 -8.06 10.48 1.82
CA ARG A 29 -8.90 10.52 3.03
C ARG A 29 -9.08 11.94 3.58
N LEU A 30 -8.01 12.73 3.65
CA LEU A 30 -8.04 14.08 4.21
C LEU A 30 -8.86 15.07 3.37
N VAL A 31 -8.88 14.89 2.05
CA VAL A 31 -9.73 15.69 1.15
C VAL A 31 -11.10 15.07 0.90
N ASP A 32 -11.48 14.04 1.67
CA ASP A 32 -12.77 13.32 1.54
C ASP A 32 -13.08 12.82 0.12
N ALA A 33 -12.03 12.42 -0.60
CA ALA A 33 -12.07 11.97 -1.99
C ALA A 33 -12.27 10.45 -2.12
N GLY A 34 -12.52 9.72 -1.04
CA GLY A 34 -12.66 8.26 -1.06
C GLY A 34 -13.90 7.72 -1.79
N LEU A 35 -14.80 8.60 -2.22
CA LEU A 35 -16.02 8.33 -2.98
C LEU A 35 -16.17 9.33 -4.14
N GLY A 36 -15.06 9.85 -4.69
CA GLY A 36 -15.10 10.77 -5.82
C GLY A 36 -15.56 10.07 -7.11
N CYS A 37 -15.17 8.81 -7.28
CA CYS A 37 -15.55 7.97 -8.42
C CYS A 37 -16.56 6.89 -7.97
N PRO A 38 -17.74 6.77 -8.60
CA PRO A 38 -18.78 5.82 -8.18
C PRO A 38 -18.49 4.37 -8.58
N ASP A 39 -17.53 4.16 -9.48
CA ASP A 39 -17.16 2.88 -10.07
C ASP A 39 -15.67 2.54 -9.85
N TRP A 40 -15.32 1.30 -10.16
CA TRP A 40 -13.96 0.77 -10.11
C TRP A 40 -13.78 -0.26 -11.25
N PRO A 41 -12.65 -0.29 -11.96
CA PRO A 41 -11.41 0.45 -11.74
C PRO A 41 -11.39 1.88 -12.31
N GLY A 42 -12.39 2.23 -13.13
CA GLY A 42 -12.52 3.55 -13.77
C GLY A 42 -13.11 4.63 -12.87
N CYS A 43 -13.37 5.79 -13.45
CA CYS A 43 -14.11 6.90 -12.87
C CYS A 43 -15.18 7.35 -13.87
N TYR A 44 -16.45 7.23 -13.50
CA TYR A 44 -17.59 7.49 -14.37
C TYR A 44 -17.53 6.72 -15.70
N GLY A 45 -17.08 5.47 -15.67
CA GLY A 45 -16.92 4.62 -16.87
C GLY A 45 -15.71 4.97 -17.75
N GLN A 46 -14.87 5.91 -17.33
CA GLN A 46 -13.66 6.33 -18.03
C GLN A 46 -12.40 5.87 -17.28
N LEU A 47 -11.25 5.81 -17.98
CA LEU A 47 -9.98 5.49 -17.33
C LEU A 47 -9.47 6.66 -16.51
N LEU A 48 -9.63 7.89 -16.96
CA LEU A 48 -9.30 9.09 -16.21
C LEU A 48 -10.56 9.67 -15.55
N TRP A 49 -10.39 10.73 -14.77
CA TRP A 49 -11.54 11.47 -14.26
C TRP A 49 -12.10 12.42 -15.33
N PRO A 50 -13.43 12.65 -15.36
CA PRO A 50 -14.03 13.65 -16.23
C PRO A 50 -13.50 15.05 -15.88
N ASN A 51 -13.07 15.81 -16.90
CA ASN A 51 -12.49 17.14 -16.70
C ASN A 51 -13.01 18.19 -17.70
N SER A 52 -13.60 17.75 -18.82
CA SER A 52 -14.30 18.65 -19.74
C SER A 52 -15.79 18.74 -19.41
N GLU A 53 -16.43 19.86 -19.75
CA GLU A 53 -17.88 20.05 -19.58
C GLU A 53 -18.69 18.91 -20.22
N THR A 54 -18.26 18.46 -21.40
CA THR A 54 -18.92 17.36 -22.13
C THR A 54 -18.78 16.01 -21.43
N GLU A 55 -17.60 15.72 -20.85
CA GLU A 55 -17.37 14.50 -20.07
C GLU A 55 -18.18 14.53 -18.78
N ILE A 56 -18.24 15.68 -18.10
CA ILE A 56 -19.01 15.87 -16.87
C ILE A 56 -20.50 15.67 -17.15
N GLN A 57 -21.05 16.32 -18.18
CA GLN A 57 -22.46 16.14 -18.56
C GLN A 57 -22.79 14.68 -18.89
N THR A 58 -21.89 13.98 -19.59
CA THR A 58 -22.06 12.55 -19.91
C THR A 58 -21.99 11.70 -18.63
N ALA A 59 -21.04 11.98 -17.74
CA ALA A 59 -20.87 11.30 -16.47
C ALA A 59 -22.10 11.45 -15.57
N GLU A 60 -22.64 12.65 -15.44
CA GLU A 60 -23.84 12.93 -14.65
C GLU A 60 -25.11 12.28 -15.24
N GLN A 61 -25.19 12.14 -16.57
CA GLN A 61 -26.27 11.38 -17.21
C GLN A 61 -26.17 9.88 -16.95
N LEU A 62 -24.96 9.32 -16.93
CA LEU A 62 -24.72 7.90 -16.68
C LEU A 62 -24.86 7.53 -15.19
N PHE A 63 -24.53 8.47 -14.29
CA PHE A 63 -24.53 8.29 -12.84
C PHE A 63 -25.36 9.40 -12.16
N PRO A 64 -26.70 9.39 -12.30
CA PRO A 64 -27.56 10.48 -11.82
C PRO A 64 -27.56 10.66 -10.30
N ASP A 65 -27.24 9.61 -9.54
CA ASP A 65 -27.18 9.63 -8.07
C ASP A 65 -25.80 10.04 -7.51
N ALA A 66 -24.82 10.32 -8.39
CA ALA A 66 -23.46 10.69 -8.03
C ALA A 66 -22.98 11.83 -8.94
N PRO A 67 -23.35 13.10 -8.65
CA PRO A 67 -22.87 14.24 -9.44
C PRO A 67 -21.34 14.35 -9.35
N VAL A 68 -20.71 14.84 -10.41
CA VAL A 68 -19.25 14.89 -10.50
C VAL A 68 -18.70 15.97 -9.57
N ASP A 69 -17.89 15.55 -8.60
CA ASP A 69 -17.03 16.45 -7.82
C ASP A 69 -15.59 16.33 -8.32
N THR A 70 -15.17 17.31 -9.13
CA THR A 70 -13.84 17.31 -9.74
C THR A 70 -12.72 17.34 -8.70
N ASP A 71 -12.94 17.96 -7.54
CA ASP A 71 -11.93 18.05 -6.49
C ASP A 71 -11.70 16.71 -5.77
N LYS A 72 -12.64 15.76 -5.92
CA LYS A 72 -12.59 14.42 -5.34
C LYS A 72 -12.23 13.31 -6.32
N THR A 73 -12.49 13.48 -7.61
CA THR A 73 -12.22 12.43 -8.61
C THR A 73 -10.73 12.25 -8.90
N TRP A 74 -9.98 13.34 -9.06
CA TRP A 74 -8.55 13.24 -9.39
C TRP A 74 -7.69 12.66 -8.25
N PRO A 75 -7.86 13.00 -6.96
CA PRO A 75 -7.06 12.42 -5.89
C PRO A 75 -7.25 10.91 -5.79
N GLU A 76 -8.50 10.46 -5.96
CA GLU A 76 -8.84 9.04 -5.94
C GLU A 76 -8.18 8.29 -7.09
N MET A 77 -8.30 8.81 -8.31
CA MET A 77 -7.71 8.17 -9.50
C MET A 77 -6.19 8.17 -9.47
N VAL A 78 -5.55 9.26 -9.03
CA VAL A 78 -4.09 9.31 -8.86
C VAL A 78 -3.62 8.25 -7.86
N HIS A 79 -4.31 8.09 -6.72
CA HIS A 79 -4.00 7.03 -5.78
C HIS A 79 -4.12 5.63 -6.41
N ARG A 80 -5.23 5.35 -7.14
CA ARG A 80 -5.45 4.07 -7.85
C ARG A 80 -4.33 3.76 -8.85
N TYR A 81 -3.87 4.75 -9.62
CA TYR A 81 -2.79 4.56 -10.60
C TYR A 81 -1.43 4.24 -9.98
N PHE A 82 -1.09 4.94 -8.90
CA PHE A 82 0.13 4.65 -8.16
C PHE A 82 0.07 3.27 -7.49
N ALA A 83 -1.09 2.89 -6.94
CA ALA A 83 -1.31 1.55 -6.39
C ALA A 83 -1.20 0.44 -7.46
N GLY A 84 -1.76 0.66 -8.65
CA GLY A 84 -1.62 -0.25 -9.80
C GLY A 84 -0.16 -0.40 -10.24
N THR A 85 0.57 0.72 -10.32
CA THR A 85 2.02 0.72 -10.64
C THR A 85 2.83 -0.04 -9.59
N LEU A 86 2.50 0.11 -8.30
CA LEU A 86 3.09 -0.68 -7.22
C LEU A 86 2.82 -2.17 -7.41
N GLY A 87 1.59 -2.55 -7.76
CA GLY A 87 1.24 -3.94 -8.05
C GLY A 87 2.09 -4.55 -9.18
N LEU A 88 2.28 -3.81 -10.27
CA LEU A 88 3.16 -4.23 -11.36
C LEU A 88 4.62 -4.35 -10.92
N ALA A 89 5.12 -3.41 -10.10
CA ALA A 89 6.47 -3.46 -9.57
C ALA A 89 6.69 -4.70 -8.66
N VAL A 90 5.73 -4.99 -7.78
CA VAL A 90 5.75 -6.17 -6.89
C VAL A 90 5.70 -7.47 -7.69
N LEU A 91 4.84 -7.54 -8.71
CA LEU A 91 4.78 -8.68 -9.62
C LEU A 91 6.11 -8.88 -10.35
N GLY A 92 6.71 -7.80 -10.87
CA GLY A 92 8.03 -7.82 -11.51
C GLY A 92 9.12 -8.36 -10.57
N LEU A 93 9.14 -7.91 -9.31
CA LEU A 93 10.05 -8.42 -8.28
C LEU A 93 9.86 -9.92 -8.02
N ALA A 94 8.61 -10.40 -7.95
CA ALA A 94 8.31 -11.82 -7.76
C ALA A 94 8.74 -12.67 -8.96
N VAL A 95 8.45 -12.22 -10.19
CA VAL A 95 8.88 -12.89 -11.42
C VAL A 95 10.41 -12.98 -11.49
N LEU A 96 11.12 -11.88 -11.18
CA LEU A 96 12.59 -11.88 -11.12
C LEU A 96 13.14 -12.81 -10.04
N ALA A 97 12.48 -12.91 -8.88
CA ALA A 97 12.87 -13.81 -7.81
C ALA A 97 12.67 -15.29 -8.19
N VAL A 98 11.58 -15.63 -8.87
CA VAL A 98 11.27 -17.01 -9.31
C VAL A 98 12.12 -17.42 -10.52
N ARG A 99 12.30 -16.57 -11.53
CA ARG A 99 13.09 -16.93 -12.73
C ARG A 99 14.57 -17.16 -12.45
N ARG A 100 15.11 -16.59 -11.38
CA ARG A 100 16.50 -16.81 -10.95
C ARG A 100 16.68 -18.05 -10.08
N SER A 101 15.58 -18.71 -9.72
CA SER A 101 15.54 -19.81 -8.75
C SER A 101 16.22 -21.11 -9.18
N THR A 102 16.52 -21.26 -10.46
CA THR A 102 16.79 -22.57 -11.07
C THR A 102 18.26 -22.82 -11.42
N LYS A 103 19.16 -21.84 -11.22
CA LYS A 103 20.58 -21.95 -11.61
C LYS A 103 21.60 -21.81 -10.48
N ASP A 104 21.26 -21.17 -9.36
CA ASP A 104 22.14 -21.03 -8.19
C ASP A 104 21.43 -21.58 -6.95
N ASP A 105 22.08 -22.54 -6.28
CA ASP A 105 21.63 -23.20 -5.04
C ASP A 105 21.66 -22.25 -3.80
N GLN A 106 21.98 -20.96 -4.01
CA GLN A 106 21.90 -19.94 -2.97
C GLN A 106 20.46 -19.42 -2.85
N SER A 107 19.72 -20.00 -1.90
CA SER A 107 18.31 -19.74 -1.61
C SER A 107 17.99 -18.27 -1.27
N GLY A 108 17.80 -17.43 -2.28
CA GLY A 108 17.23 -16.09 -2.13
C GLY A 108 15.80 -16.11 -1.54
N PRO A 109 15.30 -14.99 -1.00
CA PRO A 109 13.97 -14.92 -0.39
C PRO A 109 12.85 -14.99 -1.46
N ARG A 110 12.48 -16.19 -1.93
CA ARG A 110 11.45 -16.40 -2.97
C ARG A 110 10.02 -16.33 -2.43
N LYS A 111 9.81 -16.80 -1.20
CA LYS A 111 8.48 -16.86 -0.57
C LYS A 111 7.89 -15.47 -0.31
N LEU A 112 8.72 -14.51 0.09
CA LEU A 112 8.26 -13.18 0.47
C LEU A 112 7.74 -12.33 -0.72
N PRO A 113 8.43 -12.23 -1.87
CA PRO A 113 7.89 -11.59 -3.07
C PRO A 113 6.59 -12.23 -3.56
N ILE A 114 6.47 -13.56 -3.54
CA ILE A 114 5.23 -14.26 -3.93
C ILE A 114 4.09 -13.91 -2.97
N PHE A 115 4.36 -13.92 -1.66
CA PHE A 115 3.39 -13.50 -0.66
C PHE A 115 2.96 -12.03 -0.85
N LEU A 116 3.90 -11.13 -1.16
CA LEU A 116 3.61 -9.73 -1.45
C LEU A 116 2.67 -9.55 -2.65
N VAL A 117 2.80 -10.37 -3.70
CA VAL A 117 1.83 -10.35 -4.82
C VAL A 117 0.42 -10.68 -4.32
N GLY A 118 0.27 -11.76 -3.53
CA GLY A 118 -1.02 -12.12 -2.94
C GLY A 118 -1.59 -11.04 -2.04
N LEU A 119 -0.74 -10.42 -1.20
CA LEU A 119 -1.13 -9.31 -0.33
C LEU A 119 -1.61 -8.09 -1.13
N VAL A 120 -0.91 -7.73 -2.21
CA VAL A 120 -1.29 -6.58 -3.05
C VAL A 120 -2.59 -6.85 -3.81
N ILE A 121 -2.86 -8.09 -4.23
CA ILE A 121 -4.16 -8.47 -4.81
C ILE A 121 -5.28 -8.27 -3.79
N VAL A 122 -5.10 -8.77 -2.55
CA VAL A 122 -6.09 -8.55 -1.47
C VAL A 122 -6.25 -7.07 -1.16
N GLN A 123 -5.18 -6.28 -1.21
CA GLN A 123 -5.26 -4.83 -1.04
C GLN A 123 -6.02 -4.13 -2.16
N ALA A 124 -5.87 -4.55 -3.41
CA ALA A 124 -6.66 -4.04 -4.52
C ALA A 124 -8.15 -4.36 -4.34
N LEU A 125 -8.48 -5.56 -3.86
CA LEU A 125 -9.85 -5.95 -3.53
C LEU A 125 -10.42 -5.09 -2.37
N PHE A 126 -9.65 -4.87 -1.31
CA PHE A 126 -10.05 -3.97 -0.23
C PHE A 126 -10.24 -2.52 -0.71
N GLY A 127 -9.37 -2.02 -1.60
CA GLY A 127 -9.54 -0.68 -2.19
C GLY A 127 -10.75 -0.57 -3.12
N MET A 128 -11.13 -1.65 -3.82
CA MET A 128 -12.40 -1.71 -4.54
C MET A 128 -13.59 -1.72 -3.57
N TRP A 129 -13.47 -2.44 -2.44
CA TRP A 129 -14.51 -2.50 -1.41
C TRP A 129 -14.66 -1.21 -0.62
N THR A 130 -13.63 -0.36 -0.50
CA THR A 130 -13.83 0.97 0.11
C THR A 130 -14.79 1.83 -0.69
N VAL A 131 -14.83 1.68 -2.02
CA VAL A 131 -15.77 2.39 -2.90
C VAL A 131 -17.14 1.70 -2.88
N THR A 132 -17.18 0.41 -3.20
CA THR A 132 -18.45 -0.34 -3.36
C THR A 132 -19.23 -0.52 -2.05
N LEU A 133 -18.56 -0.53 -0.90
CA LEU A 133 -19.19 -0.57 0.43
C LEU A 133 -19.24 0.80 1.12
N LYS A 134 -19.13 1.89 0.35
CA LYS A 134 -19.29 3.28 0.83
C LYS A 134 -18.49 3.58 2.10
N LEU A 135 -17.20 3.30 2.05
CA LEU A 135 -16.22 3.52 3.13
C LEU A 135 -16.56 2.80 4.45
N TRP A 136 -17.13 1.58 4.38
CA TRP A 136 -17.39 0.77 5.56
C TRP A 136 -16.13 0.66 6.46
N PRO A 137 -16.18 1.11 7.74
CA PRO A 137 -14.98 1.38 8.54
C PRO A 137 -14.00 0.21 8.68
N GLN A 138 -14.53 -1.02 8.74
CA GLN A 138 -13.77 -2.25 8.83
C GLN A 138 -12.88 -2.43 7.61
N VAL A 139 -13.43 -2.23 6.40
CA VAL A 139 -12.70 -2.39 5.14
C VAL A 139 -11.66 -1.29 4.97
N VAL A 140 -12.01 -0.04 5.28
CA VAL A 140 -11.06 1.10 5.22
C VAL A 140 -9.88 0.86 6.17
N THR A 141 -10.15 0.41 7.41
CA THR A 141 -9.11 0.13 8.40
C THR A 141 -8.23 -1.06 8.00
N LEU A 142 -8.83 -2.14 7.48
CA LEU A 142 -8.07 -3.30 7.00
C LEU A 142 -7.23 -2.98 5.74
N HIS A 143 -7.76 -2.14 4.85
CA HIS A 143 -7.01 -1.59 3.72
C HIS A 143 -5.76 -0.85 4.22
N LEU A 144 -5.93 0.11 5.14
CA LEU A 144 -4.83 0.86 5.76
C LEU A 144 -3.77 -0.06 6.38
N LEU A 145 -4.18 -1.01 7.21
CA LEU A 145 -3.26 -1.94 7.89
C LEU A 145 -2.47 -2.79 6.90
N GLY A 146 -3.11 -3.27 5.82
CA GLY A 146 -2.40 -4.04 4.80
C GLY A 146 -1.53 -3.17 3.89
N GLY A 147 -1.85 -1.89 3.69
CA GLY A 147 -0.95 -0.91 3.06
C GLY A 147 0.35 -0.72 3.83
N PHE A 148 0.27 -0.47 5.15
CA PHE A 148 1.44 -0.42 6.02
C PHE A 148 2.21 -1.74 6.08
N SER A 149 1.50 -2.87 6.10
CA SER A 149 2.11 -4.20 6.03
C SER A 149 2.89 -4.41 4.74
N THR A 150 2.36 -3.97 3.60
CA THR A 150 3.02 -4.04 2.29
C THR A 150 4.32 -3.24 2.29
N LEU A 151 4.29 -2.00 2.80
CA LEU A 151 5.49 -1.17 2.94
C LEU A 151 6.54 -1.82 3.85
N ALA A 152 6.13 -2.31 5.03
CA ALA A 152 7.04 -2.96 5.98
C ALA A 152 7.67 -4.25 5.42
N LEU A 153 6.89 -5.05 4.67
CA LEU A 153 7.36 -6.28 4.06
C LEU A 153 8.25 -6.03 2.84
N LEU A 154 7.99 -4.98 2.06
CA LEU A 154 8.92 -4.52 1.01
C LEU A 154 10.24 -4.06 1.62
N TRP A 155 10.20 -3.32 2.73
CA TRP A 155 11.41 -2.93 3.46
C TRP A 155 12.19 -4.15 3.97
N LEU A 156 11.49 -5.13 4.55
CA LEU A 156 12.10 -6.39 4.98
C LEU A 156 12.74 -7.13 3.79
N LEU A 157 12.08 -7.16 2.63
CA LEU A 157 12.63 -7.75 1.42
C LEU A 157 13.89 -7.02 0.94
N PHE A 158 13.89 -5.69 0.97
CA PHE A 158 15.05 -4.86 0.66
C PHE A 158 16.23 -5.19 1.58
N LEU A 159 16.00 -5.24 2.89
CA LEU A 159 17.04 -5.60 3.87
C LEU A 159 17.59 -7.01 3.63
N ARG A 160 16.75 -7.98 3.25
CA ARG A 160 17.21 -9.34 2.91
C ARG A 160 18.08 -9.36 1.65
N TYR A 161 17.72 -8.62 0.61
CA TYR A 161 18.56 -8.51 -0.59
C TYR A 161 19.86 -7.75 -0.33
N ARG A 162 19.82 -6.68 0.48
CA ARG A 162 21.03 -5.96 0.94
C ARG A 162 21.94 -6.85 1.77
N ARG A 163 21.37 -7.61 2.71
CA ARG A 163 22.13 -8.57 3.51
C ARG A 163 22.77 -9.63 2.64
N ASN A 164 22.06 -10.24 1.69
CA ASN A 164 22.68 -11.22 0.79
C ASN A 164 23.78 -10.61 -0.09
N SER A 165 23.67 -9.31 -0.43
CA SER A 165 24.73 -8.59 -1.14
C SER A 165 25.98 -8.36 -0.27
N ILE A 166 25.80 -8.10 1.03
CA ILE A 166 26.88 -7.81 1.99
C ILE A 166 27.45 -9.08 2.64
N ALA A 167 26.63 -10.05 3.01
CA ALA A 167 27.01 -11.32 3.65
C ALA A 167 27.77 -12.25 2.71
N ALA A 168 27.71 -12.02 1.40
CA ALA A 168 28.69 -12.59 0.47
C ALA A 168 30.14 -12.08 0.74
N ALA A 169 30.33 -11.12 1.65
CA ALA A 169 31.61 -10.48 1.95
C ALA A 169 32.05 -10.52 3.42
N ASP A 170 31.26 -11.05 4.38
CA ASP A 170 31.68 -11.07 5.80
C ASP A 170 30.98 -12.15 6.63
N GLU A 171 31.75 -12.91 7.42
CA GLU A 171 31.31 -14.10 8.15
C GLU A 171 31.23 -13.83 9.68
N ASN A 172 30.10 -14.25 10.27
CA ASN A 172 29.83 -14.53 11.69
C ASN A 172 30.24 -13.51 12.77
N ARG A 173 29.24 -12.69 13.16
CA ARG A 173 29.15 -12.13 14.53
C ARG A 173 27.77 -12.45 15.12
N THR A 174 27.71 -13.38 16.07
CA THR A 174 26.47 -13.73 16.80
C THR A 174 26.37 -12.88 18.06
N VAL A 175 25.44 -11.92 18.05
CA VAL A 175 25.11 -11.10 19.23
C VAL A 175 23.83 -11.63 19.85
N ASN A 176 23.81 -11.83 21.17
CA ASN A 176 22.60 -12.22 21.88
C ASN A 176 21.64 -11.03 21.99
N LEU A 177 20.60 -11.03 21.15
CA LEU A 177 19.59 -9.97 21.04
C LEU A 177 18.24 -10.38 21.62
N ALA A 178 18.17 -11.41 22.48
CA ALA A 178 16.89 -11.96 22.95
C ALA A 178 16.02 -10.92 23.69
N GLY A 179 16.61 -10.12 24.58
CA GLY A 179 15.91 -9.04 25.28
C GLY A 179 15.43 -7.94 24.32
N LEU A 180 16.28 -7.51 23.40
CA LEU A 180 15.93 -6.51 22.39
C LEU A 180 14.82 -7.00 21.45
N ARG A 181 14.83 -8.28 21.07
CA ARG A 181 13.81 -8.90 20.23
C ARG A 181 12.44 -8.90 20.93
N ARG A 182 12.40 -9.17 22.24
CA ARG A 182 11.17 -9.07 23.03
C ARG A 182 10.64 -7.63 23.05
N LEU A 183 11.49 -6.66 23.38
CA LEU A 183 11.12 -5.24 23.37
C LEU A 183 10.63 -4.78 21.98
N ALA A 184 11.33 -5.16 20.91
CA ALA A 184 10.93 -4.83 19.54
C ALA A 184 9.58 -5.47 19.15
N THR A 185 9.29 -6.68 19.62
CA THR A 185 8.02 -7.36 19.37
C THR A 185 6.87 -6.68 20.12
N VAL A 186 7.08 -6.31 21.38
CA VAL A 186 6.10 -5.53 22.16
C VAL A 186 5.86 -4.17 21.50
N GLY A 187 6.92 -3.45 21.13
CA GLY A 187 6.81 -2.17 20.44
C GLY A 187 6.06 -2.27 19.12
N LEU A 188 6.31 -3.32 18.32
CA LEU A 188 5.58 -3.58 17.09
C LEU A 188 4.07 -3.78 17.35
N ILE A 189 3.71 -4.57 18.37
CA ILE A 189 2.31 -4.79 18.74
C ILE A 189 1.65 -3.46 19.13
N VAL A 190 2.31 -2.66 19.98
CA VAL A 190 1.81 -1.35 20.41
C VAL A 190 1.58 -0.43 19.21
N VAL A 191 2.53 -0.34 18.28
CA VAL A 191 2.39 0.50 17.08
C VAL A 191 1.27 0.01 16.17
N VAL A 192 1.12 -1.31 15.98
CA VAL A 192 0.02 -1.87 15.18
C VAL A 192 -1.33 -1.55 15.80
N VAL A 193 -1.46 -1.69 17.13
CA VAL A 193 -2.68 -1.32 17.86
C VAL A 193 -2.95 0.17 17.72
N GLN A 194 -1.93 1.03 17.84
CA GLN A 194 -2.07 2.47 17.68
C GLN A 194 -2.54 2.86 16.27
N ILE A 195 -1.96 2.26 15.22
CA ILE A 195 -2.38 2.50 13.83
C ILE A 195 -3.81 2.02 13.63
N ALA A 196 -4.18 0.85 14.15
CA ALA A 196 -5.53 0.30 14.03
C ALA A 196 -6.56 1.20 14.73
N LEU A 197 -6.27 1.66 15.95
CA LEU A 197 -7.13 2.58 16.69
C LEU A 197 -7.27 3.93 15.97
N GLY A 198 -6.17 4.49 15.47
CA GLY A 198 -6.21 5.73 14.68
C GLY A 198 -7.02 5.59 13.39
N GLY A 199 -6.84 4.47 12.67
CA GLY A 199 -7.62 4.12 11.48
C GLY A 199 -9.10 3.95 11.79
N TRP A 200 -9.44 3.32 12.92
CA TRP A 200 -10.80 3.15 13.39
C TRP A 200 -11.48 4.47 13.73
N THR A 201 -10.80 5.35 14.49
CA THR A 201 -11.29 6.69 14.83
C THR A 201 -11.52 7.53 13.57
N SER A 202 -10.55 7.51 12.64
CA SER A 202 -10.68 8.24 11.38
C SER A 202 -11.85 7.73 10.56
N SER A 203 -11.99 6.42 10.38
CA SER A 203 -13.02 5.81 9.52
C SER A 203 -14.44 5.97 10.08
N ASN A 204 -14.58 6.15 11.40
CA ASN A 204 -15.85 6.45 12.05
C ASN A 204 -16.13 7.96 12.18
N TYR A 205 -15.34 8.82 11.51
CA TYR A 205 -15.50 10.29 11.55
C TYR A 205 -15.48 10.87 12.97
N ALA A 206 -14.79 10.21 13.90
CA ALA A 206 -14.75 10.58 15.32
C ALA A 206 -13.56 11.49 15.69
N ALA A 207 -12.84 12.01 14.71
CA ALA A 207 -11.63 12.81 14.93
C ALA A 207 -11.89 14.12 15.69
N LEU A 208 -13.09 14.70 15.58
CA LEU A 208 -13.50 15.93 16.27
C LEU A 208 -14.43 15.69 17.46
N ALA A 209 -14.57 14.44 17.91
CA ALA A 209 -15.40 14.11 19.07
C ALA A 209 -14.85 14.72 20.37
N CYS A 210 -13.54 14.95 20.44
CA CYS A 210 -12.85 15.69 21.50
C CYS A 210 -12.10 16.85 20.83
N ILE A 211 -12.53 18.09 21.11
CA ILE A 211 -11.96 19.30 20.49
C ILE A 211 -10.75 19.85 21.26
N ASP A 212 -10.57 19.41 22.51
CA ASP A 212 -9.48 19.78 23.40
C ASP A 212 -8.52 18.60 23.66
N PHE A 213 -7.39 18.89 24.29
CA PHE A 213 -6.40 17.89 24.69
C PHE A 213 -5.89 18.18 26.12
N PRO A 214 -5.85 17.21 27.05
CA PRO A 214 -6.28 15.80 27.00
C PRO A 214 -7.73 15.54 27.47
N THR A 215 -8.48 16.59 27.84
CA THR A 215 -9.92 16.56 28.16
C THR A 215 -10.58 17.82 27.62
#